data_AF-A0A8D8Z4J9-F1
#
_entry.id   AF-A0A8D8Z4J9-F1
#
_cell.length_a   1.000
_cell.length_b   1.000
_cell.length_c   1.000
_cell.angle_alpha   90.00
_cell.angle_beta   90.00
_cell.angle_gamma   90.00
#
_symmetry.space_group_name_H-M   'P 1'
#
loop_
_entity.id
_entity.type
_entity.pdbx_description
1 polymer ?
#
loop_
_entity_poly.entity_id
_entity_poly.type
_entity_poly.pdbx_seq_one_letter_code
_entity_poly.pdbx_strand_id
1 'polypeptide(L)'
;MPVCSYEDIQREAGRCPFKTAALSFLNQIHDRHTIASSLHKRCLVASHCSYGLVRSVLNEKSLSYWTSLLCVKQDTGCPPPPSWAPWSSPTPCTAKCGRGELWRVRQCVSYQEGSSCAGEAYEQEACTGDLCSPVQEI
;
A
#
# COMPACT_ATOMS: atom_id res chain seq x y z
N MET A 1 7.76 -11.99 -29.48
CA MET A 1 7.17 -11.23 -28.36
C MET A 1 7.96 -9.95 -28.22
N PRO A 2 7.33 -8.77 -28.08
CA PRO A 2 8.07 -7.51 -27.95
C PRO A 2 8.96 -7.56 -26.70
N VAL A 3 10.23 -7.24 -26.87
CA VAL A 3 11.18 -7.11 -25.77
C VAL A 3 11.03 -5.68 -25.23
N CYS A 4 10.52 -5.52 -24.01
CA CYS A 4 10.46 -4.22 -23.36
C CYS A 4 11.87 -3.76 -23.00
N SER A 5 12.23 -2.51 -23.33
CA SER A 5 13.48 -1.91 -22.86
C SER A 5 13.39 -1.55 -21.37
N TYR A 6 14.52 -1.26 -20.74
CA TYR A 6 14.53 -0.77 -19.36
C TYR A 6 13.81 0.59 -19.23
N GLU A 7 13.92 1.46 -20.23
CA GLU A 7 13.24 2.76 -20.26
C GLU A 7 11.71 2.60 -20.32
N ASP A 8 11.23 1.59 -21.05
CA ASP A 8 9.79 1.25 -21.07
C ASP A 8 9.31 0.80 -19.70
N ILE A 9 10.11 -0.03 -19.02
CA ILE A 9 9.82 -0.50 -17.65
C ILE A 9 9.76 0.69 -16.69
N GLN A 10 10.72 1.63 -16.77
CA GLN A 10 10.73 2.84 -15.95
C GLN A 10 9.50 3.71 -16.18
N ARG A 11 9.15 3.95 -17.45
CA ARG A 11 8.00 4.77 -17.83
C ARG A 11 6.68 4.18 -17.34
N GLU A 12 6.50 2.88 -17.49
CA GLU A 12 5.26 2.23 -17.05
C GLU A 12 5.18 2.10 -15.52
N ALA A 13 6.30 1.77 -14.86
CA ALA A 13 6.35 1.75 -13.41
C ALA A 13 6.07 3.12 -12.79
N GLY A 14 6.51 4.20 -13.44
CA GLY A 14 6.27 5.58 -13.01
C GLY A 14 4.80 6.01 -12.96
N ARG A 15 3.89 5.25 -13.57
CA ARG A 15 2.44 5.50 -13.51
C ARG A 15 1.79 5.01 -12.23
N CYS A 16 2.50 4.21 -11.43
CA CYS A 16 1.98 3.60 -10.21
C CYS A 16 3.00 3.73 -9.07
N PRO A 17 2.63 4.31 -7.91
CA PRO A 17 3.52 4.45 -6.77
C PRO A 17 4.10 3.09 -6.32
N PHE A 18 3.29 2.04 -6.32
CA PHE A 18 3.72 0.69 -5.91
C PHE A 18 4.76 0.10 -6.87
N LYS A 19 4.57 0.27 -8.18
CA LYS A 19 5.56 -0.18 -9.19
C LYS A 19 6.83 0.65 -9.13
N THR A 20 6.71 1.95 -8.87
CA THR A 20 7.86 2.85 -8.69
C THR A 20 8.71 2.41 -7.49
N ALA A 21 8.07 2.11 -6.35
CA ALA A 21 8.75 1.61 -5.17
C ALA A 21 9.41 0.24 -5.40
N ALA A 22 8.69 -0.68 -6.06
CA ALA A 22 9.23 -2.00 -6.42
C ALA A 22 10.44 -1.90 -7.37
N LEU A 23 10.37 -1.04 -8.38
CA LEU A 23 11.48 -0.82 -9.31
C LEU A 23 12.70 -0.18 -8.62
N SER A 24 12.48 0.79 -7.73
CA SER A 24 13.55 1.37 -6.91
C SER A 24 14.26 0.31 -6.06
N PHE A 25 13.50 -0.60 -5.43
CA PHE A 25 14.07 -1.71 -4.67
C PHE A 25 14.91 -2.66 -5.55
N LEU A 26 14.44 -2.99 -6.76
CA LEU A 26 15.21 -3.80 -7.71
C LEU A 26 16.52 -3.14 -8.09
N ASN A 27 16.50 -1.84 -8.41
CA ASN A 27 17.69 -1.07 -8.76
C ASN A 27 18.70 -1.02 -7.61
N GLN A 28 18.25 -0.79 -6.37
CA GLN A 28 19.12 -0.84 -5.19
C GLN A 28 19.84 -2.18 -5.03
N ILE A 29 19.21 -3.29 -5.41
CA ILE A 29 19.84 -4.61 -5.40
C ILE A 29 20.84 -4.75 -6.55
N HIS A 30 20.50 -4.26 -7.75
CA HIS A 30 21.37 -4.31 -8.92
C HIS A 30 22.64 -3.46 -8.77
N ASP A 31 22.55 -2.32 -8.09
CA ASP A 31 23.64 -1.37 -7.90
C ASP A 31 24.62 -1.77 -6.79
N ARG A 32 24.15 -2.51 -5.76
CA ARG A 32 24.98 -2.87 -4.59
C ARG A 32 25.90 -4.08 -4.79
N HIS A 33 25.62 -4.95 -5.77
CA HIS A 33 26.40 -6.17 -5.96
C HIS A 33 26.78 -6.38 -7.43
N THR A 34 28.07 -6.54 -7.71
CA THR A 34 28.60 -6.92 -9.03
C THR A 34 27.94 -8.19 -9.59
N ILE A 35 27.61 -9.16 -8.72
CA ILE A 35 26.91 -10.40 -9.09
C ILE A 35 25.41 -10.15 -9.35
N ALA A 36 24.75 -9.26 -8.60
CA ALA A 36 23.34 -8.91 -8.81
C ALA A 36 23.11 -8.02 -10.05
N SER A 37 24.15 -7.37 -10.58
CA SER A 37 24.11 -6.73 -11.90
C SER A 37 23.71 -7.72 -13.01
N SER A 38 24.05 -9.01 -12.85
CA SER A 38 23.58 -10.06 -13.77
C SER A 38 22.06 -10.29 -13.70
N LEU A 39 21.43 -10.04 -12.53
CA LEU A 39 19.99 -10.12 -12.36
C LEU A 39 19.27 -8.98 -13.08
N HIS A 40 19.85 -7.78 -13.18
CA HIS A 40 19.28 -6.69 -13.97
C HIS A 40 19.05 -7.16 -15.41
N LYS A 41 20.11 -7.66 -16.06
CA LYS A 41 20.04 -8.10 -17.46
C LYS A 41 19.13 -9.32 -17.62
N ARG A 42 19.22 -10.31 -16.72
CA ARG A 42 18.53 -11.61 -16.88
C ARG A 42 17.07 -11.60 -16.43
N CYS A 43 16.74 -10.79 -15.43
CA CYS A 43 15.43 -10.79 -14.78
C CYS A 43 14.60 -9.57 -15.10
N LEU A 44 15.20 -8.36 -15.04
CA LEU A 44 14.45 -7.14 -15.30
C LEU A 44 14.22 -6.98 -16.80
N VAL A 45 15.30 -7.00 -17.60
CA VAL A 45 15.26 -6.74 -19.05
C VAL A 45 14.94 -7.99 -19.87
N ALA A 46 15.55 -9.14 -19.56
CA ALA A 46 15.30 -10.39 -20.31
C ALA A 46 14.11 -11.21 -19.78
N SER A 47 13.73 -12.25 -20.52
CA SER A 47 12.66 -13.21 -20.19
C SER A 47 13.15 -14.47 -19.47
N HIS A 48 14.47 -14.67 -19.33
CA HIS A 48 15.07 -15.92 -18.84
C HIS A 48 15.43 -15.89 -17.35
N CYS A 49 14.46 -15.52 -16.51
CA CYS A 49 14.64 -15.49 -15.06
C CYS A 49 13.76 -16.52 -14.37
N SER A 50 14.37 -17.28 -13.47
CA SER A 50 13.70 -18.26 -12.61
C SER A 50 13.97 -17.92 -11.15
N TYR A 51 13.05 -18.32 -10.28
CA TYR A 51 13.22 -18.11 -8.85
C TYR A 51 14.48 -18.82 -8.32
N GLY A 52 14.83 -19.97 -8.89
CA GLY A 52 16.06 -20.70 -8.54
C GLY A 52 17.33 -19.89 -8.76
N LEU A 53 17.41 -19.13 -9.88
CA LEU A 53 18.52 -18.20 -10.13
C LEU A 53 18.55 -17.07 -9.09
N VAL A 54 17.39 -16.47 -8.81
CA VAL A 54 17.31 -15.38 -7.83
C VAL A 54 17.71 -15.88 -6.43
N ARG A 55 17.33 -17.11 -6.08
CA ARG A 55 17.72 -17.77 -4.83
C ARG A 55 19.22 -18.02 -4.74
N SER A 56 19.83 -18.49 -5.82
CA SER A 56 21.28 -18.74 -5.84
C SER A 56 22.12 -17.45 -5.74
N VAL A 57 21.56 -16.28 -6.05
CA VAL A 57 22.26 -14.99 -6.01
C VAL A 57 21.98 -14.19 -4.73
N LEU A 58 20.73 -14.12 -4.26
CA LEU A 58 20.30 -13.20 -3.19
C LEU A 58 19.97 -13.86 -1.85
N ASN A 59 19.92 -15.18 -1.78
CA ASN A 59 19.55 -15.98 -0.60
C ASN A 59 18.34 -15.41 0.18
N GLU A 60 18.57 -14.70 1.30
CA GLU A 60 17.51 -14.13 2.16
C GLU A 60 16.64 -13.09 1.45
N LYS A 61 17.19 -12.33 0.50
CA LYS A 61 16.46 -11.28 -0.23
C LYS A 61 15.72 -11.79 -1.47
N SER A 62 15.78 -13.10 -1.74
CA SER A 62 15.25 -13.67 -2.98
C SER A 62 13.74 -13.57 -3.10
N LEU A 63 13.01 -13.68 -1.99
CA LEU A 63 11.55 -13.55 -1.98
C LEU A 63 11.13 -12.11 -2.31
N SER A 64 11.64 -11.12 -1.56
CA SER A 64 11.31 -9.71 -1.80
C SER A 64 11.73 -9.24 -3.21
N TYR A 65 12.87 -9.73 -3.71
CA TYR A 65 13.28 -9.48 -5.09
C TYR A 65 12.29 -10.06 -6.10
N TRP A 66 11.91 -11.33 -5.93
CA TRP A 66 11.00 -12.01 -6.85
C TRP A 66 9.62 -11.35 -6.86
N THR A 67 9.08 -11.02 -5.69
CA THR A 67 7.80 -10.31 -5.56
C THR A 67 7.83 -8.94 -6.22
N SER A 68 8.89 -8.14 -6.00
CA SER A 68 9.07 -6.85 -6.69
C SER A 68 9.21 -7.01 -8.20
N LEU A 69 9.89 -8.06 -8.67
CA LEU A 69 10.01 -8.36 -10.09
C LEU A 69 8.64 -8.69 -10.73
N LEU A 70 7.83 -9.51 -10.04
CA LEU A 70 6.47 -9.82 -10.46
C LEU A 70 5.56 -8.59 -10.45
N CYS A 71 5.69 -7.71 -9.46
CA CYS A 71 4.96 -6.44 -9.40
C CYS A 71 5.22 -5.59 -10.66
N VAL A 72 6.49 -5.40 -11.00
CA VAL A 72 6.88 -4.56 -12.14
C VAL A 72 6.51 -5.20 -13.48
N LYS A 73 6.65 -6.53 -13.64
CA LYS A 73 6.51 -7.21 -14.94
C LYS A 73 5.14 -7.84 -15.19
N GLN A 74 4.40 -8.21 -14.15
CA GLN A 74 3.23 -9.09 -14.25
C GLN A 74 2.02 -8.61 -13.44
N ASP A 75 2.09 -7.47 -12.75
CA ASP A 75 0.98 -6.89 -11.98
C ASP A 75 0.40 -7.77 -10.85
N THR A 76 1.06 -8.89 -10.52
CA THR A 76 0.55 -9.90 -9.56
C THR A 76 1.33 -9.95 -8.25
N GLY A 77 2.49 -9.29 -8.18
CA GLY A 77 3.35 -9.27 -6.99
C GLY A 77 3.36 -7.94 -6.24
N CYS A 78 2.54 -6.96 -6.62
CA CYS A 78 2.51 -5.68 -5.93
C CYS A 78 1.82 -5.82 -4.56
N PRO A 79 2.29 -5.12 -3.51
CA PRO A 79 1.52 -5.01 -2.29
C PRO A 79 0.18 -4.33 -2.59
N PRO A 80 -0.90 -4.72 -1.90
CA PRO A 80 -2.18 -4.07 -2.10
C PRO A 80 -2.09 -2.60 -1.70
N PRO A 81 -2.87 -1.72 -2.35
CA PRO A 81 -2.87 -0.30 -2.02
C PRO A 81 -3.31 -0.05 -0.57
N PRO A 82 -2.88 1.06 0.06
CA PRO A 82 -3.40 1.49 1.34
C PRO A 82 -4.92 1.58 1.27
N SER A 83 -5.59 1.00 2.25
CA SER A 83 -7.04 0.97 2.31
C SER A 83 -7.50 1.30 3.72
N TRP A 84 -8.66 1.95 3.80
CA TRP A 84 -9.27 2.25 5.08
C TRP A 84 -9.86 0.97 5.69
N ALA A 85 -9.54 0.71 6.95
CA ALA A 85 -10.34 -0.17 7.78
C ALA A 85 -11.77 0.40 7.91
N PRO A 86 -12.76 -0.45 8.29
CA PRO A 86 -14.07 0.04 8.67
C PRO A 86 -13.98 1.14 9.73
N TRP A 87 -14.92 2.08 9.70
CA TRP A 87 -15.06 3.06 10.76
C TRP A 87 -15.28 2.37 12.10
N SER A 88 -14.69 2.94 13.16
CA SER A 88 -15.00 2.58 14.53
C SER A 88 -16.47 2.82 14.82
N SER A 89 -16.97 2.18 15.87
CA SER A 89 -18.23 2.62 16.47
C SER A 89 -18.14 4.11 16.81
N PRO A 90 -19.20 4.89 16.52
CA PRO A 90 -19.22 6.29 16.89
C PRO A 90 -19.16 6.45 18.40
N THR A 91 -18.56 7.53 18.88
CA THR A 91 -18.64 7.93 20.28
C THR A 91 -20.09 8.21 20.66
N PRO A 92 -20.45 8.14 21.95
CA PRO A 92 -21.70 8.69 22.43
C PRO A 92 -21.84 10.17 22.02
N CYS A 93 -23.08 10.61 21.80
CA CYS A 93 -23.38 12.02 21.55
C CYS A 93 -22.90 12.87 22.73
N THR A 94 -22.24 13.99 22.46
CA THR A 94 -21.82 14.93 23.51
C THR A 94 -22.99 15.48 24.31
N ALA A 95 -24.13 15.67 23.64
CA ALA A 95 -25.35 16.12 24.25
C ALA A 95 -26.11 14.93 24.84
N LYS A 96 -26.47 15.06 26.12
CA LYS A 96 -27.45 14.17 26.76
C LYS A 96 -28.86 14.44 26.24
N CYS A 97 -29.19 15.70 25.96
CA CYS A 97 -30.45 16.17 25.40
C CYS A 97 -30.17 17.30 24.41
N GLY A 98 -30.87 17.34 23.27
CA GLY A 98 -30.72 18.38 22.26
C GLY A 98 -29.56 18.12 21.29
N ARG A 99 -29.10 19.15 20.57
CA ARG A 99 -28.04 19.00 19.56
C ARG A 99 -26.67 18.78 20.20
N GLY A 100 -25.94 17.80 19.70
CA GLY A 100 -24.56 17.52 20.05
C GLY A 100 -23.77 17.04 18.85
N GLU A 101 -22.61 16.46 19.14
CA GLU A 101 -21.66 15.94 18.15
C GLU A 101 -21.23 14.53 18.57
N LEU A 102 -20.89 13.73 17.57
CA LEU A 102 -20.26 12.44 17.76
C LEU A 102 -19.09 12.31 16.79
N TRP A 103 -18.19 11.39 17.12
CA TRP A 103 -16.97 11.18 16.36
C TRP A 103 -16.77 9.71 16.05
N ARG A 104 -16.15 9.44 14.91
CA ARG A 104 -15.65 8.11 14.57
C ARG A 104 -14.26 8.21 13.98
N VAL A 105 -13.49 7.16 14.17
CA VAL A 105 -12.12 7.05 13.66
C VAL A 105 -11.96 5.80 12.82
N ARG A 106 -11.06 5.84 11.85
CA ARG A 106 -10.68 4.66 11.06
C ARG A 106 -9.17 4.59 10.95
N GLN A 107 -8.67 3.38 10.78
CA GLN A 107 -7.24 3.16 10.63
C GLN A 107 -6.91 2.92 9.15
N CYS A 108 -5.80 3.49 8.70
CA CYS A 108 -5.27 3.18 7.38
C CYS A 108 -4.46 1.89 7.46
N VAL A 109 -4.87 0.88 6.71
CA VAL A 109 -4.16 -0.38 6.58
C VAL A 109 -3.23 -0.28 5.38
N SER A 110 -1.93 -0.42 5.61
CA SER A 110 -0.93 -0.48 4.55
C SER A 110 0.17 -1.50 4.84
N TYR A 111 0.72 -2.04 3.77
CA TYR A 111 1.81 -3.03 3.77
C TYR A 111 3.15 -2.41 3.33
N GLN A 112 3.18 -1.09 3.12
CA GLN A 112 4.39 -0.35 2.77
C GLN A 112 4.62 0.82 3.70
N GLU A 113 5.85 0.94 4.20
CA GLU A 113 6.25 2.10 5.00
C GLU A 113 6.16 3.39 4.17
N GLY A 114 5.63 4.45 4.79
CA GLY A 114 5.50 5.77 4.16
C GLY A 114 4.31 5.93 3.21
N SER A 115 3.44 4.91 3.07
CA SER A 115 2.21 5.04 2.28
C SER A 115 1.00 5.39 3.16
N SER A 116 0.10 6.21 2.61
CA SER A 116 -1.07 6.73 3.32
C SER A 116 -2.36 6.54 2.52
N CYS A 117 -3.47 6.44 3.24
CA CYS A 117 -4.80 6.39 2.65
C CYS A 117 -5.27 7.80 2.30
N ALA A 118 -5.95 7.96 1.17
CA ALA A 118 -6.54 9.25 0.81
C ALA A 118 -7.79 9.54 1.67
N GLY A 119 -7.87 10.76 2.20
CA GLY A 119 -8.98 11.23 3.04
C GLY A 119 -8.65 11.28 4.53
N GLU A 120 -9.66 11.58 5.36
CA GLU A 120 -9.48 11.80 6.79
C GLU A 120 -9.57 10.50 7.60
N ALA A 121 -8.75 10.38 8.65
CA ALA A 121 -8.80 9.26 9.60
C ALA A 121 -9.85 9.45 10.69
N TYR A 122 -10.45 10.63 10.76
CA TYR A 122 -11.39 11.08 11.77
C TYR A 122 -12.57 11.74 11.08
N GLU A 123 -13.76 11.59 11.65
CA GLU A 123 -14.97 12.21 11.15
C GLU A 123 -15.84 12.67 12.31
N GLN A 124 -16.47 13.82 12.12
CA GLN A 124 -17.37 14.47 13.07
C GLN A 124 -18.75 14.61 12.43
N GLU A 125 -19.77 14.12 13.12
CA GLU A 125 -21.17 14.20 12.68
C GLU A 125 -22.04 14.81 13.79
N ALA A 126 -23.08 15.54 13.39
CA ALA A 126 -24.06 16.08 14.34
C ALA A 126 -24.99 14.95 14.84
N CYS A 127 -25.35 15.01 16.12
CA CYS A 127 -26.27 14.07 16.76
C CYS A 127 -27.32 14.80 17.61
N THR A 128 -28.37 14.07 18.00
CA THR A 128 -29.36 14.55 18.97
C THR A 128 -29.32 13.63 20.19
N GLY A 129 -29.21 14.21 21.38
CA GLY A 129 -29.28 13.48 22.64
C GLY A 129 -30.73 13.11 22.97
N ASP A 130 -30.94 11.84 23.33
CA ASP A 130 -32.27 11.26 23.50
C ASP A 130 -32.85 11.42 24.92
N LEU A 131 -32.12 12.01 25.87
CA LEU A 131 -32.57 12.17 27.26
C LEU A 131 -33.48 13.39 27.47
N CYS A 132 -33.99 13.99 26.40
CA CYS A 132 -35.05 14.98 26.51
C CYS A 132 -36.38 14.29 26.84
N SER A 133 -36.57 13.87 28.10
CA SER A 133 -37.93 13.70 28.61
C SER A 133 -38.50 15.09 28.88
N PRO A 134 -39.72 15.43 28.43
CA PRO A 134 -40.41 16.55 29.06
C PRO A 134 -40.49 16.24 30.55
N VAL A 135 -40.13 17.19 31.40
CA VAL A 135 -40.51 17.15 32.81
C VAL A 135 -42.02 16.91 32.79
N GLN A 136 -42.48 15.72 33.21
CA GLN A 136 -43.88 15.54 33.56
C GLN A 136 -44.07 16.35 34.83
N GLU A 137 -44.46 17.62 34.65
CA GLU A 137 -45.03 18.41 35.73
C GLU A 137 -46.25 17.67 36.27
N ILE A 138 -46.20 17.29 37.55
CA ILE A 138 -47.35 16.87 38.34
C ILE A 138 -47.88 18.10 39.07
#